data_AF-D1P5V3-F1
#
_entry.id   AF-D1P5V3-F1
#
_cell.length_a   1.000
_cell.length_b   1.000
_cell.length_c   1.000
_cell.angle_alpha   90.00
_cell.angle_beta   90.00
_cell.angle_gamma   90.00
#
_symmetry.space_group_name_H-M   'P 1'
#
loop_
_entity.id
_entity.type
_entity.pdbx_description
1 polymer ?
#
loop_
_entity_poly.entity_id
_entity_poly.type
_entity_poly.pdbx_seq_one_letter_code
_entity_poly.pdbx_strand_id
1 'polypeptide(L)'
;MLKRDLPKKEILNMALPTDYSNGKYLKKFAAIGPYLREKQSLKDCYFFDSLVVCVNANIAPEKREFWGWWLELVSTHEGFEFAYHLGMYDNQGNWQAKTLKNSETTKAVEKNLVSFHKSLSQRLSELELTLYPSPLMTELKLELSA
;
A
#
# COMPACT_ATOMS: atom_id res chain seq x y z
N MET A 1 -40.57 -8.74 -21.90
CA MET A 1 -39.48 -7.74 -21.95
C MET A 1 -38.83 -7.70 -20.58
N LEU A 2 -37.93 -8.66 -20.28
CA LEU A 2 -37.22 -8.70 -19.00
C LEU A 2 -36.18 -7.59 -18.98
N LYS A 3 -36.42 -6.55 -18.17
CA LYS A 3 -35.35 -5.66 -17.73
C LYS A 3 -34.51 -6.47 -16.75
N ARG A 4 -33.33 -6.91 -17.18
CA ARG A 4 -32.30 -7.41 -16.28
C ARG A 4 -31.74 -6.19 -15.57
N ASP A 5 -32.19 -5.95 -14.36
CA ASP A 5 -31.55 -5.00 -13.47
C ASP A 5 -30.12 -5.49 -13.18
N LEU A 6 -29.15 -4.75 -13.71
CA LEU A 6 -27.74 -4.90 -13.37
C LEU A 6 -27.59 -4.62 -11.86
N PRO A 7 -26.88 -5.45 -11.08
CA PRO A 7 -26.65 -5.13 -9.68
C PRO A 7 -25.84 -3.84 -9.60
N LYS A 8 -26.45 -2.81 -9.02
CA LYS A 8 -25.74 -1.62 -8.56
C LYS A 8 -24.63 -2.13 -7.65
N LYS A 9 -23.37 -1.88 -8.02
CA LYS A 9 -22.24 -2.01 -7.09
C LYS A 9 -22.51 -1.05 -5.93
N GLU A 10 -23.19 -1.55 -4.91
CA GLU A 10 -23.12 -0.99 -3.57
C GLU A 10 -21.66 -1.15 -3.14
N ILE A 11 -20.88 -0.11 -3.35
CA ILE A 11 -19.71 0.12 -2.51
C ILE A 11 -20.33 0.44 -1.15
N LEU A 12 -20.64 -0.60 -0.37
CA LEU A 12 -21.08 -0.42 1.00
C LEU A 12 -20.01 0.40 1.69
N ASN A 13 -20.42 1.53 2.27
CA ASN A 13 -19.70 2.18 3.34
C ASN A 13 -19.57 1.16 4.49
N MET A 14 -18.55 0.32 4.46
CA MET A 14 -18.29 -0.64 5.52
C MET A 14 -17.49 0.08 6.61
N ALA A 15 -18.20 0.52 7.64
CA ALA A 15 -17.55 1.01 8.84
C ALA A 15 -16.78 -0.15 9.49
N LEU A 16 -15.52 0.10 9.83
CA LEU A 16 -14.70 -0.80 10.63
C LEU A 16 -15.40 -1.09 11.96
N PRO A 17 -15.13 -2.25 12.60
CA PRO A 17 -15.80 -2.65 13.84
C PRO A 17 -15.33 -1.84 15.04
N THR A 18 -14.55 -0.77 14.80
CA THR A 18 -13.92 0.04 15.82
C THR A 18 -14.40 1.49 15.68
N ASP A 19 -14.51 2.19 16.81
CA ASP A 19 -14.92 3.60 16.86
C ASP A 19 -13.84 4.58 16.38
N TYR A 20 -12.83 4.08 15.66
CA TYR A 20 -11.71 4.88 15.20
C TYR A 20 -12.14 5.78 14.03
N SER A 21 -12.07 7.09 14.25
CA SER A 21 -12.11 8.05 13.14
C SER A 21 -10.95 7.83 12.16
N ASN A 22 -11.15 8.19 10.89
CA ASN A 22 -10.11 8.20 9.86
C ASN A 22 -8.82 8.91 10.32
N GLY A 23 -8.95 10.02 11.05
CA GLY A 23 -7.80 10.74 11.60
C GLY A 23 -7.00 9.97 12.65
N LYS A 24 -7.65 9.07 13.42
CA LYS A 24 -6.97 8.22 14.40
C LYS A 24 -6.17 7.11 13.71
N TYR A 25 -6.68 6.58 12.60
CA TYR A 25 -5.92 5.65 11.74
C TYR A 25 -4.73 6.32 11.08
N LEU A 26 -4.90 7.50 10.47
CA LEU A 26 -3.78 8.26 9.89
C LEU A 26 -2.64 8.46 10.89
N LYS A 27 -2.96 8.85 12.14
CA LYS A 27 -1.95 9.01 13.20
C LYS A 27 -1.22 7.69 13.53
N LYS A 28 -1.95 6.58 13.63
CA LYS A 28 -1.36 5.26 13.90
C LYS A 28 -0.48 4.78 12.76
N PHE A 29 -0.90 5.01 11.52
CA PHE A 29 -0.17 4.65 10.32
C PHE A 29 1.07 5.53 10.10
N ALA A 30 0.99 6.83 10.37
CA ALA A 30 2.15 7.73 10.35
C ALA A 30 3.22 7.32 11.38
N ALA A 31 2.80 6.72 12.51
CA ALA A 31 3.72 6.21 13.54
C ALA A 31 4.44 4.90 13.14
N ILE A 32 4.15 4.30 11.99
CA ILE A 32 4.91 3.17 11.45
C ILE A 32 6.26 3.65 10.88
N GLY A 33 6.28 4.85 10.31
CA GLY A 33 7.47 5.41 9.67
C GLY A 33 7.12 6.32 8.48
N PRO A 34 8.11 6.69 7.66
CA PRO A 34 7.97 7.67 6.58
C PRO A 34 7.28 7.11 5.32
N TYR A 35 6.32 6.20 5.49
CA TYR A 35 5.67 5.46 4.40
C TYR A 35 4.32 6.05 3.99
N LEU A 36 3.55 6.57 4.96
CA LEU A 36 2.20 7.07 4.71
C LEU A 36 2.24 8.34 3.84
N ARG A 37 1.39 8.37 2.82
CA ARG A 37 1.15 9.55 1.99
C ARG A 37 -0.24 10.09 2.28
N GLU A 38 -0.34 10.91 3.33
CA GLU A 38 -1.63 11.45 3.81
C GLU A 38 -2.41 12.18 2.71
N LYS A 39 -1.72 12.94 1.84
CA LYS A 39 -2.38 13.68 0.74
C LYS A 39 -2.96 12.78 -0.36
N GLN A 40 -2.45 11.55 -0.49
CA GLN A 40 -2.94 10.55 -1.43
C GLN A 40 -3.93 9.57 -0.77
N SER A 41 -4.07 9.66 0.56
CA SER A 41 -5.02 8.85 1.32
C SER A 41 -6.38 9.54 1.31
N LEU A 42 -7.42 8.75 1.07
CA LEU A 42 -8.81 9.16 1.16
C LEU A 42 -9.44 8.59 2.43
N LYS A 43 -10.70 8.93 2.68
CA LYS A 43 -11.44 8.25 3.74
C LYS A 43 -11.46 6.75 3.42
N ASP A 44 -11.10 5.93 4.40
CA ASP A 44 -11.20 4.46 4.31
C ASP A 44 -10.23 3.80 3.28
N CYS A 45 -9.39 4.60 2.61
CA CYS A 45 -8.36 4.15 1.67
C CYS A 45 -7.04 4.87 1.93
N TYR A 46 -6.00 4.14 2.34
CA TYR A 46 -4.71 4.69 2.75
C TYR A 46 -3.63 4.32 1.74
N PHE A 47 -2.79 5.28 1.40
CA PHE A 47 -1.69 5.09 0.45
C PHE A 47 -0.35 5.11 1.17
N PHE A 48 0.46 4.10 0.93
CA PHE A 48 1.82 4.01 1.42
C PHE A 48 2.79 3.77 0.27
N ASP A 49 4.01 4.25 0.39
CA ASP A 49 5.08 3.89 -0.53
C ASP A 49 6.45 3.88 0.15
N SER A 50 7.46 3.44 -0.59
CA SER A 50 8.85 3.56 -0.19
C SER A 50 9.77 3.68 -1.41
N LEU A 51 10.58 4.73 -1.43
CA LEU A 51 11.63 4.95 -2.43
C LEU A 51 12.92 4.28 -1.93
N VAL A 52 13.25 3.09 -2.46
CA VAL A 52 14.28 2.22 -1.84
C VAL A 52 15.64 2.35 -2.51
N VAL A 53 15.71 2.22 -3.84
CA VAL A 53 16.98 2.20 -4.58
C VAL A 53 16.97 3.31 -5.64
N CYS A 54 17.88 4.26 -5.53
CA CYS A 54 18.05 5.31 -6.53
C CYS A 54 18.54 4.73 -7.87
N VAL A 55 17.87 5.10 -8.97
CA VAL A 55 18.24 4.64 -10.33
C VAL A 55 19.61 5.16 -10.74
N ASN A 56 19.87 6.46 -10.49
CA ASN A 56 21.14 7.12 -10.79
C ASN A 56 21.42 8.26 -9.79
N ALA A 57 22.38 8.06 -8.89
CA ALA A 57 22.73 9.03 -7.85
C ALA A 57 23.41 10.31 -8.39
N ASN A 58 23.94 10.27 -9.62
CA ASN A 58 24.61 11.41 -10.24
C ASN A 58 23.65 12.46 -10.81
N ILE A 59 22.36 12.14 -10.90
CA ILE A 59 21.32 13.09 -11.30
C ILE A 59 20.95 13.96 -10.10
N ALA A 60 20.61 15.22 -10.37
CA ALA A 60 20.14 16.17 -9.37
C ALA A 60 18.93 15.61 -8.58
N PRO A 61 18.84 15.81 -7.26
CA PRO A 61 17.86 15.15 -6.39
C PRO A 61 16.42 15.22 -6.90
N GLU A 62 16.00 16.35 -7.45
CA GLU A 62 14.66 16.62 -7.96
C GLU A 62 14.31 15.87 -9.25
N LYS A 63 15.31 15.30 -9.93
CA LYS A 63 15.13 14.51 -11.16
C LYS A 63 15.44 13.03 -10.96
N ARG A 64 15.74 12.60 -9.73
CA ARG A 64 16.04 11.21 -9.43
C ARG A 64 14.80 10.35 -9.52
N GLU A 65 15.00 9.16 -10.06
CA GLU A 65 14.00 8.10 -10.11
C GLU A 65 14.41 7.02 -9.11
N PHE A 66 13.43 6.26 -8.62
CA PHE A 66 13.66 5.26 -7.58
C PHE A 66 12.94 3.96 -7.88
N TRP A 67 13.59 2.84 -7.60
CA TRP A 67 12.92 1.56 -7.47
C TRP A 67 12.36 1.41 -6.07
N GLY A 68 11.18 0.82 -5.97
CA GLY A 68 10.51 0.61 -4.69
C GLY A 68 9.15 -0.05 -4.85
N TRP A 69 8.26 0.31 -3.94
CA TRP A 69 6.92 -0.24 -3.85
C TRP A 69 5.91 0.81 -3.41
N TRP A 70 4.64 0.58 -3.74
CA TRP A 70 3.51 1.27 -3.15
C TRP A 70 2.42 0.28 -2.74
N LEU A 71 1.56 0.74 -1.85
CA LEU A 71 0.47 -0.02 -1.25
C LEU A 71 -0.79 0.82 -1.23
N GLU A 72 -1.86 0.24 -1.72
CA GLU A 72 -3.23 0.67 -1.45
C GLU A 72 -3.80 -0.20 -0.33
N LEU A 73 -4.18 0.43 0.78
CA LEU A 73 -4.74 -0.23 1.96
C LEU A 73 -6.19 0.23 2.14
N VAL A 74 -7.15 -0.67 1.92
CA VAL A 74 -8.58 -0.34 1.92
C VAL A 74 -9.25 -0.96 3.14
N SER A 75 -10.03 -0.18 3.89
CA SER A 75 -10.76 -0.70 5.04
C SER A 75 -11.92 -1.59 4.63
N THR A 76 -12.19 -2.59 5.45
CA THR A 76 -13.29 -3.53 5.28
C THR A 76 -14.10 -3.64 6.58
N HIS A 77 -15.02 -4.60 6.68
CA HIS A 77 -15.82 -4.79 7.89
C HIS A 77 -15.02 -5.31 9.09
N GLU A 78 -13.88 -5.99 8.87
CA GLU A 78 -13.12 -6.65 9.94
C GLU A 78 -11.68 -6.13 10.07
N GLY A 79 -11.23 -5.29 9.14
CA GLY A 79 -9.84 -4.89 9.05
C GLY A 79 -9.51 -4.24 7.72
N PHE A 80 -8.45 -4.70 7.08
CA PHE A 80 -7.96 -4.07 5.86
C PHE A 80 -7.56 -5.07 4.79
N GLU A 81 -7.81 -4.68 3.55
CA GLU A 81 -7.26 -5.30 2.36
C GLU A 81 -6.02 -4.55 1.90
N PHE A 82 -4.96 -5.29 1.56
CA PHE A 82 -3.74 -4.70 1.01
C PHE A 82 -3.53 -5.12 -0.46
N ALA A 83 -3.13 -4.17 -1.29
CA ALA A 83 -2.67 -4.40 -2.66
C ALA A 83 -1.29 -3.75 -2.85
N TYR A 84 -0.24 -4.57 -2.86
CA TYR A 84 1.12 -4.11 -3.13
C TYR A 84 1.43 -4.12 -4.62
N HIS A 85 2.25 -3.17 -5.02
CA HIS A 85 2.84 -3.11 -6.33
C HIS A 85 4.33 -2.77 -6.23
N LEU A 86 5.11 -3.34 -7.14
CA LEU A 86 6.53 -3.06 -7.28
C LEU A 86 6.77 -2.27 -8.56
N GLY A 87 7.73 -1.35 -8.53
CA GLY A 87 8.02 -0.58 -9.72
C GLY A 87 8.98 0.57 -9.53
N MET A 88 8.82 1.56 -10.41
CA MET A 88 9.67 2.73 -10.49
C MET A 88 8.86 3.99 -10.20
N TYR A 89 9.36 4.82 -9.29
CA TYR A 89 8.90 6.18 -9.08
C TYR A 89 9.67 7.11 -10.02
N ASP A 90 8.95 7.76 -10.93
CA ASP A 90 9.53 8.63 -11.94
C ASP A 90 9.78 10.06 -11.45
N ASN A 91 10.50 10.85 -12.26
CA ASN A 91 10.81 12.24 -11.96
C ASN A 91 9.60 13.20 -12.00
N GLN A 92 8.42 12.71 -12.38
CA GLN A 92 7.16 13.47 -12.35
C GLN A 92 6.39 13.21 -11.06
N GLY A 93 6.90 12.32 -10.20
CA GLY A 93 6.30 11.97 -8.94
C GLY A 93 5.26 10.86 -9.04
N ASN A 94 5.31 10.03 -10.08
CA ASN A 94 4.34 8.97 -10.33
C ASN A 94 4.96 7.57 -10.22
N TRP A 95 4.19 6.63 -9.69
CA TRP A 95 4.54 5.22 -9.67
C TRP A 95 4.20 4.55 -11.00
N GLN A 96 5.12 3.73 -11.49
CA GLN A 96 4.98 2.93 -12.69
C GLN A 96 5.26 1.45 -12.36
N ALA A 97 4.26 0.59 -12.55
CA ALA A 97 4.45 -0.85 -12.39
C ALA A 97 5.47 -1.35 -13.41
N LYS A 98 6.61 -1.84 -12.91
CA LYS A 98 7.75 -2.26 -13.74
C LYS A 98 8.50 -3.39 -13.04
N THR A 99 9.02 -4.33 -13.83
CA THR A 99 9.95 -5.33 -13.32
C THR A 99 11.20 -4.65 -12.77
N LEU A 100 11.60 -5.05 -11.56
CA LEU A 100 12.78 -4.50 -10.90
C LEU A 100 14.06 -4.80 -11.70
N LYS A 101 14.99 -3.84 -11.69
CA LYS A 101 16.17 -3.81 -12.57
C LYS A 101 17.04 -5.07 -12.52
N ASN A 102 17.34 -5.57 -11.31
CA ASN A 102 18.25 -6.69 -11.09
C ASN A 102 18.03 -7.30 -9.69
N SER A 103 18.64 -8.46 -9.44
CA SER A 103 18.46 -9.22 -8.19
C SER A 103 18.81 -8.44 -6.92
N GLU A 104 19.83 -7.59 -6.96
CA GLU A 104 20.22 -6.76 -5.80
C GLU A 104 19.12 -5.73 -5.47
N THR A 105 18.62 -5.04 -6.50
CA THR A 105 17.50 -4.10 -6.38
C THR A 105 16.27 -4.83 -5.85
N THR A 106 15.96 -6.00 -6.40
CA THR A 106 14.84 -6.85 -5.95
C THR A 106 14.95 -7.17 -4.46
N LYS A 107 16.10 -7.70 -4.01
CA LYS A 107 16.31 -8.05 -2.60
C LYS A 107 16.17 -6.83 -1.68
N ALA A 108 16.68 -5.68 -2.08
CA ALA A 108 16.57 -4.45 -1.28
C ALA A 108 15.12 -3.98 -1.15
N VAL A 109 14.37 -3.96 -2.25
CA VAL A 109 12.95 -3.57 -2.29
C VAL A 109 12.11 -4.54 -1.49
N GLU A 110 12.27 -5.85 -1.70
CA GLU A 110 11.52 -6.89 -0.98
C GLU A 110 11.82 -6.88 0.52
N LYS A 111 13.10 -6.74 0.93
CA LYS A 111 13.47 -6.62 2.34
C LYS A 111 12.79 -5.42 3.01
N ASN A 112 12.77 -4.29 2.32
CA ASN A 112 12.11 -3.08 2.83
C ASN A 112 10.59 -3.27 2.95
N LEU A 113 9.96 -3.86 1.92
CA LEU A 113 8.52 -4.16 1.90
C LEU A 113 8.13 -5.12 3.03
N VAL A 114 8.85 -6.25 3.19
CA VAL A 114 8.58 -7.23 4.25
C VAL A 114 8.71 -6.59 5.64
N SER A 115 9.73 -5.75 5.84
CA SER A 115 9.89 -5.05 7.11
C SER A 115 8.72 -4.11 7.41
N PHE A 116 8.26 -3.35 6.41
CA PHE A 116 7.08 -2.49 6.55
C PHE A 116 5.81 -3.31 6.81
N HIS A 117 5.60 -4.39 6.05
CA HIS A 117 4.43 -5.25 6.19
C HIS A 117 4.35 -5.82 7.61
N LYS A 118 5.46 -6.32 8.16
CA LYS A 118 5.51 -6.79 9.55
C LYS A 118 5.07 -5.72 10.55
N SER A 119 5.55 -4.48 10.39
CA SER A 119 5.15 -3.37 11.26
C SER A 119 3.66 -3.02 11.09
N LEU A 120 3.14 -3.03 9.87
CA LEU A 120 1.72 -2.81 9.59
C LEU A 120 0.85 -3.91 10.24
N SER A 121 1.19 -5.18 10.03
CA SER A 121 0.51 -6.33 10.62
C SER A 121 0.50 -6.26 12.14
N GLN A 122 1.63 -5.93 12.76
CA GLN A 122 1.70 -5.73 14.21
C GLN A 122 0.77 -4.60 14.67
N ARG A 123 0.77 -3.45 13.99
CA ARG A 123 -0.08 -2.31 14.34
C ARG A 123 -1.57 -2.63 14.23
N LEU A 124 -1.98 -3.41 13.23
CA LEU A 124 -3.38 -3.81 13.06
C LEU A 124 -3.79 -4.89 14.06
N SER A 125 -2.89 -5.83 14.36
CA SER A 125 -3.12 -6.85 15.40
C SER A 125 -3.29 -6.22 16.79
N GLU A 126 -2.52 -5.19 17.13
CA GLU A 126 -2.70 -4.39 18.37
C GLU A 126 -4.08 -3.72 18.47
N LEU A 127 -4.83 -3.63 17.36
CA LEU A 127 -6.18 -3.07 17.27
C LEU A 127 -7.25 -4.13 17.07
N GLU A 128 -6.87 -5.41 17.10
CA GLU A 128 -7.77 -6.54 16.81
C GLU A 128 -8.38 -6.45 15.40
N LEU A 129 -7.63 -5.89 14.44
CA LEU A 129 -8.02 -5.76 13.05
C LEU A 129 -7.30 -6.77 12.16
N THR A 130 -8.04 -7.36 11.23
CA THR A 130 -7.48 -8.31 10.27
C THR A 130 -6.74 -7.59 9.15
N LEU A 131 -5.78 -8.28 8.54
CA LEU A 131 -5.07 -7.82 7.35
C LEU A 131 -4.98 -8.98 6.37
N TYR A 132 -5.51 -8.79 5.16
CA TYR A 132 -5.55 -9.84 4.16
C TYR A 132 -5.31 -9.29 2.75
N PRO A 133 -4.77 -10.12 1.83
CA PRO A 133 -4.47 -9.66 0.49
C PRO A 133 -5.77 -9.32 -0.25
N SER A 134 -5.77 -8.21 -0.97
CA SER A 134 -6.89 -7.85 -1.85
C SER A 134 -7.05 -8.91 -2.95
N PRO A 135 -8.28 -9.31 -3.31
CA PRO A 135 -8.52 -10.24 -4.43
C PRO A 135 -8.07 -9.68 -5.79
N LEU A 136 -7.81 -8.38 -5.87
CA LEU A 136 -7.31 -7.71 -7.07
C LEU A 136 -5.77 -7.71 -7.18
N MET A 137 -5.05 -8.19 -6.15
CA MET A 137 -3.59 -8.27 -6.18
C MET A 137 -3.14 -9.48 -7.01
N THR A 138 -2.72 -9.24 -8.25
CA THR A 138 -2.44 -10.31 -9.23
C THR A 138 -0.97 -10.71 -9.38
N GLU A 139 -0.02 -9.91 -8.88
CA GLU A 139 1.37 -9.99 -9.35
C GLU A 139 2.46 -10.13 -8.26
N LEU A 140 2.11 -10.04 -6.98
CA LEU A 140 3.11 -10.14 -5.91
C LEU A 140 3.43 -11.61 -5.60
N LYS A 141 4.59 -12.10 -6.06
CA LYS A 141 5.15 -13.42 -5.71
C LYS A 141 6.14 -13.30 -4.54
N LEU A 142 5.72 -12.67 -3.46
CA LEU A 142 6.52 -12.48 -2.26
C LEU A 142 5.76 -13.03 -1.07
N GLU A 143 6.39 -13.93 -0.32
CA GLU A 143 5.84 -14.43 0.93
C GLU A 143 5.88 -13.33 1.99
N LEU A 144 4.70 -12.85 2.37
CA LEU A 144 4.53 -11.87 3.43
C LEU A 144 4.16 -12.65 4.69
N SER A 145 5.14 -12.91 5.57
CA SER A 145 4.82 -13.50 6.87
C SER A 145 4.14 -12.44 7.75
N ALA A 146 3.02 -12.82 8.37
CA ALA A 146 2.44 -12.09 9.48
C ALA A 146 3.28 -12.24 10.76
#